data_AF-A0A362WYB4-F1
#
_entry.id   AF-A0A362WYB4-F1
#
_cell.length_a   1.000
_cell.length_b   1.000
_cell.length_c   1.000
_cell.angle_alpha   90.00
_cell.angle_beta   90.00
_cell.angle_gamma   90.00
#
_symmetry.space_group_name_H-M   'P 1'
#
loop_
_entity.id
_entity.type
_entity.pdbx_description
1 polymer ?
#
loop_
_entity_poly.entity_id
_entity_poly.type
_entity_poly.pdbx_seq_one_letter_code
_entity_poly.pdbx_strand_id
1 'polypeptide(L)'
;MKVKRGIKIALLILSFAIVCLVSAATYSILVIEQTKFEYEILLLLAIILGGVLSMVYQIKTMKFYSLKTKNLELKGKLFWIGNLVFSISLFCFSLYFIYFIYISYANFEAGMQNSVLITLAITILILLVGVFLALETSTLYKRILNQKERDYIDSIDDIKGHQEEDFNQF
;
A
#
# COMPACT_ATOMS: atom_id res chain seq x y z
N MET A 1 -19.68 -2.01 4.01
CA MET A 1 -19.01 -1.15 2.99
C MET A 1 -18.36 0.12 3.56
N LYS A 2 -19.03 0.86 4.46
CA LYS A 2 -18.46 2.07 5.08
C LYS A 2 -17.13 1.82 5.80
N VAL A 3 -17.01 0.73 6.56
CA VAL A 3 -15.77 0.35 7.27
C VAL A 3 -14.58 0.14 6.33
N LYS A 4 -14.77 -0.64 5.25
CA LYS A 4 -13.70 -0.89 4.26
C LYS A 4 -13.22 0.40 3.57
N ARG A 5 -14.14 1.33 3.33
CA ARG A 5 -13.81 2.67 2.81
C ARG A 5 -13.07 3.52 3.85
N GLY A 6 -13.45 3.44 5.12
CA GLY A 6 -12.75 4.10 6.22
C GLY A 6 -11.30 3.65 6.37
N ILE A 7 -11.05 2.33 6.36
CA ILE A 7 -9.69 1.76 6.38
C ILE A 7 -8.86 2.30 5.21
N LYS A 8 -9.46 2.42 4.03
CA LYS A 8 -8.80 2.93 2.84
C LYS A 8 -8.39 4.40 2.95
N ILE A 9 -9.27 5.23 3.52
CA ILE A 9 -8.97 6.65 3.81
C ILE A 9 -7.83 6.73 4.84
N ALA A 10 -7.88 5.91 5.90
CA ALA A 10 -6.82 5.88 6.90
C ALA A 10 -5.47 5.50 6.29
N LEU A 11 -5.42 4.49 5.43
CA LEU A 11 -4.20 4.10 4.72
C LEU A 11 -3.67 5.23 3.82
N LEU A 12 -4.56 5.95 3.12
CA LEU A 12 -4.16 7.11 2.33
C LEU A 12 -3.52 8.21 3.19
N ILE A 13 -4.15 8.57 4.32
CA ILE A 13 -3.65 9.61 5.23
C ILE A 13 -2.30 9.19 5.84
N LEU A 14 -2.18 7.93 6.27
CA LEU A 14 -0.95 7.39 6.84
C LEU A 14 0.19 7.34 5.80
N SER A 15 -0.10 6.90 4.56
CA SER A 15 0.88 6.95 3.47
C SER A 15 1.34 8.39 3.19
N PHE A 16 0.41 9.36 3.22
CA PHE A 16 0.75 10.78 3.07
C PHE A 16 1.67 11.27 4.19
N ALA A 17 1.32 11.00 5.45
CA ALA A 17 2.14 11.38 6.60
C ALA A 17 3.55 10.78 6.54
N ILE A 18 3.68 9.50 6.17
CA ILE A 18 4.98 8.84 6.01
C ILE A 18 5.80 9.51 4.91
N VAL A 19 5.21 9.80 3.75
CA VAL A 19 5.93 10.48 2.66
C VAL A 19 6.39 11.87 3.06
N CYS A 20 5.57 12.64 3.77
CA CYS A 20 5.98 13.94 4.32
C CYS A 20 7.16 13.80 5.29
N LEU A 21 7.12 12.82 6.19
CA LEU A 21 8.20 12.56 7.15
C LEU A 21 9.51 12.19 6.43
N VAL A 22 9.46 11.26 5.48
CA VAL A 22 10.65 10.85 4.70
C VAL A 22 11.18 12.00 3.86
N SER A 23 10.30 12.82 3.28
CA SER A 23 10.70 14.01 2.51
C SER A 23 11.38 15.04 3.40
N ALA A 24 10.87 15.30 4.60
CA ALA A 24 11.48 16.21 5.57
C ALA A 24 12.86 15.71 6.03
N ALA A 25 12.99 14.41 6.31
CA ALA A 25 14.27 13.80 6.66
C ALA A 25 15.28 13.91 5.51
N THR A 26 14.86 13.61 4.28
CA THR A 26 15.70 13.73 3.08
C THR A 26 16.15 15.17 2.85
N TYR A 27 15.24 16.14 3.02
CA TYR A 27 15.55 17.56 2.92
C TYR A 27 16.57 18.00 3.99
N SER A 28 16.41 17.55 5.24
CA SER A 28 17.34 17.85 6.33
C SER A 28 18.76 17.37 5.99
N ILE A 29 18.90 16.11 5.56
CA ILE A 29 20.19 15.51 5.23
C ILE A 29 20.86 16.25 4.04
N LEU A 30 20.11 16.51 2.97
CA LEU A 30 20.68 17.09 1.75
C LEU A 30 20.96 18.59 1.85
N VAL A 31 20.05 19.35 2.48
CA VAL A 31 20.07 20.82 2.41
C VAL A 31 20.63 21.43 3.69
N ILE A 32 20.24 20.91 4.85
CA ILE A 32 20.66 21.46 6.14
C ILE A 32 22.05 20.93 6.50
N GLU A 33 22.23 19.61 6.44
CA GLU A 33 23.50 18.96 6.78
C GLU A 33 24.53 19.02 5.63
N GLN A 34 24.11 19.42 4.43
CA GLN A 34 24.94 19.53 3.23
C GLN A 34 25.70 18.24 2.90
N THR A 35 25.11 17.09 3.25
CA THR A 35 25.73 15.79 3.06
C THR A 35 25.85 15.48 1.57
N LYS A 36 26.96 14.86 1.17
CA LYS A 36 27.14 14.45 -0.23
C LYS A 36 26.05 13.47 -0.64
N PHE A 37 25.64 13.55 -1.89
CA PHE A 37 24.64 12.64 -2.43
C PHE A 37 25.24 11.23 -2.55
N GLU A 38 24.89 10.37 -1.61
CA GLU A 38 25.29 8.95 -1.57
C GLU A 38 24.16 8.03 -2.03
N TYR A 39 24.50 6.79 -2.37
CA TYR A 39 23.54 5.80 -2.86
C TYR A 39 22.39 5.53 -1.88
N GLU A 40 22.59 5.72 -0.58
CA GLU A 40 21.57 5.56 0.45
C GLU A 40 20.40 6.55 0.29
N ILE A 41 20.68 7.75 -0.23
CA ILE A 41 19.66 8.78 -0.49
C ILE A 41 18.74 8.38 -1.65
N LEU A 42 19.23 7.58 -2.61
CA LEU A 42 18.37 7.05 -3.68
C LEU A 42 17.27 6.15 -3.11
N LEU A 43 17.53 5.43 -2.01
CA LEU A 43 16.52 4.60 -1.35
C LEU A 43 15.43 5.47 -0.72
N LEU A 44 15.79 6.59 -0.08
CA LEU A 44 14.82 7.55 0.45
C LEU A 44 13.95 8.18 -0.66
N LEU A 45 14.57 8.57 -1.78
CA LEU A 45 13.86 9.09 -2.96
C LEU A 45 12.93 8.03 -3.57
N ALA A 46 13.35 6.77 -3.64
CA ALA A 46 12.52 5.67 -4.11
C ALA A 46 11.30 5.44 -3.20
N ILE A 47 11.46 5.57 -1.87
CA ILE A 47 10.36 5.50 -0.91
C ILE A 47 9.36 6.64 -1.14
N ILE A 48 9.83 7.87 -1.39
CA ILE A 48 8.97 9.01 -1.70
C ILE A 48 8.17 8.74 -2.98
N LEU A 49 8.84 8.32 -4.06
CA LEU A 49 8.19 8.04 -5.34
C LEU A 49 7.19 6.87 -5.23
N GLY A 50 7.57 5.79 -4.55
CA GLY A 50 6.69 4.66 -4.24
C GLY A 50 5.47 5.09 -3.42
N GLY A 51 5.66 5.97 -2.44
CA GLY A 51 4.59 6.52 -1.62
C GLY A 51 3.60 7.36 -2.41
N VAL A 52 4.07 8.20 -3.35
CA VAL A 52 3.18 8.93 -4.27
C VAL A 52 2.39 7.95 -5.16
N LEU A 53 3.02 6.92 -5.70
CA LEU A 53 2.33 5.88 -6.48
C LEU A 53 1.28 5.13 -5.63
N SER A 54 1.61 4.84 -4.37
CA SER A 54 0.68 4.25 -3.40
C SER A 54 -0.53 5.16 -3.13
N MET A 55 -0.34 6.48 -2.98
CA MET A 55 -1.45 7.42 -2.82
C MET A 55 -2.36 7.45 -4.05
N VAL A 56 -1.78 7.52 -5.26
CA VAL A 56 -2.56 7.48 -6.51
C VAL A 56 -3.31 6.16 -6.63
N TYR A 57 -2.69 5.04 -6.23
CA TYR A 57 -3.35 3.75 -6.14
C TYR A 57 -4.56 3.81 -5.20
N GLN A 58 -4.41 4.32 -3.97
CA GLN A 58 -5.51 4.40 -3.00
C GLN A 58 -6.68 5.26 -3.52
N ILE A 59 -6.39 6.41 -4.14
CA ILE A 59 -7.41 7.29 -4.74
C ILE A 59 -8.14 6.58 -5.89
N LYS A 60 -7.39 5.99 -6.84
CA LYS A 60 -7.98 5.34 -8.02
C LYS A 60 -8.82 4.13 -7.66
N THR A 61 -8.40 3.37 -6.65
CA THR A 61 -9.08 2.16 -6.20
C THR A 61 -10.17 2.44 -5.16
N MET A 62 -10.35 3.70 -4.73
CA MET A 62 -11.44 4.11 -3.83
C MET A 62 -12.82 3.86 -4.44
N LYS A 63 -12.94 4.08 -5.77
CA LYS A 63 -14.19 3.87 -6.51
C LYS A 63 -14.71 2.43 -6.42
N PHE A 64 -13.83 1.45 -6.25
CA PHE A 64 -14.17 0.02 -6.14
C PHE A 64 -14.87 -0.35 -4.83
N TYR A 65 -14.92 0.58 -3.89
CA TYR A 65 -15.65 0.47 -2.63
C TYR A 65 -16.97 1.24 -2.67
N SER A 66 -17.40 1.71 -3.85
CA SER A 66 -18.74 2.25 -4.11
C SER A 66 -19.72 1.11 -4.44
N LEU A 67 -20.99 1.28 -4.07
CA LEU A 67 -22.07 0.31 -4.38
C LEU A 67 -22.36 0.23 -5.89
N LYS A 68 -21.96 1.25 -6.65
CA LYS A 68 -22.33 1.41 -8.06
C LYS A 68 -21.32 0.84 -9.07
N THR A 69 -20.15 0.39 -8.62
CA THR A 69 -19.13 -0.16 -9.54
C THR A 69 -19.45 -1.61 -9.88
N LYS A 70 -19.98 -1.83 -11.09
CA LYS A 70 -20.19 -3.17 -11.65
C LYS A 70 -18.92 -3.79 -12.24
N ASN A 71 -18.04 -3.02 -12.88
CA ASN A 71 -16.84 -3.55 -13.55
C ASN A 71 -15.55 -3.13 -12.83
N LEU A 72 -14.92 -4.08 -12.13
CA LEU A 72 -13.63 -3.88 -11.47
C LEU A 72 -12.48 -4.16 -12.45
N GLU A 73 -12.09 -3.17 -13.25
CA GLU A 73 -10.94 -3.32 -14.13
C GLU A 73 -9.63 -2.84 -13.50
N LEU A 74 -8.58 -3.64 -13.71
CA LEU A 74 -7.22 -3.39 -13.25
C LEU A 74 -6.52 -2.36 -14.16
N LYS A 75 -7.04 -1.12 -14.22
CA LYS A 75 -6.43 -0.04 -15.01
C LYS A 75 -5.20 0.53 -14.28
N GLY A 76 -4.06 0.50 -14.97
CA GLY A 76 -2.81 1.10 -14.51
C GLY A 76 -1.96 0.20 -13.61
N LYS A 77 -1.37 -0.86 -14.17
CA LYS A 77 -0.48 -1.82 -13.48
C LYS A 77 0.64 -1.16 -12.67
N LEU A 78 1.17 -0.03 -13.15
CA LEU A 78 2.22 0.73 -12.48
C LEU A 78 1.84 1.14 -11.06
N PHE A 79 0.58 1.57 -10.82
CA PHE A 79 0.14 2.01 -9.49
C PHE A 79 -0.01 0.83 -8.51
N TRP A 80 -0.38 -0.34 -9.02
CA TRP A 80 -0.45 -1.57 -8.23
C TRP A 80 0.94 -2.04 -7.79
N ILE A 81 1.87 -2.08 -8.75
CA ILE A 81 3.27 -2.42 -8.49
C ILE A 81 3.87 -1.39 -7.53
N GLY A 82 3.64 -0.09 -7.78
CA GLY A 82 4.12 0.99 -6.92
C GLY A 82 3.61 0.87 -5.47
N ASN A 83 2.34 0.54 -5.27
CA ASN A 83 1.80 0.30 -3.93
C ASN A 83 2.44 -0.92 -3.24
N LEU A 84 2.67 -2.00 -3.98
CA LEU A 84 3.35 -3.19 -3.45
C LEU A 84 4.81 -2.91 -3.10
N VAL A 85 5.55 -2.25 -4.00
CA VAL A 85 6.94 -1.87 -3.77
C VAL A 85 7.03 -0.97 -2.53
N PHE A 86 6.18 0.06 -2.43
CA PHE A 86 6.14 0.93 -1.25
C PHE A 86 5.84 0.15 0.03
N SER A 87 4.83 -0.72 0.01
CA SER A 87 4.46 -1.59 1.13
C SER A 87 5.62 -2.48 1.60
N ILE A 88 6.33 -3.11 0.65
CA ILE A 88 7.51 -3.94 0.95
C ILE A 88 8.64 -3.08 1.50
N SER A 89 8.89 -1.89 0.93
CA SER A 89 9.89 -0.95 1.43
C SER A 89 9.61 -0.55 2.89
N LEU A 90 8.36 -0.22 3.23
CA LEU A 90 7.98 0.10 4.61
C LEU A 90 8.18 -1.09 5.55
N PHE A 91 7.86 -2.30 5.10
CA PHE A 91 8.05 -3.52 5.87
C PHE A 91 9.54 -3.76 6.17
N CYS A 92 10.39 -3.74 5.13
CA CYS A 92 11.83 -3.93 5.27
C CYS A 92 12.47 -2.83 6.13
N PHE A 93 12.11 -1.57 5.89
CA PHE A 93 12.61 -0.43 6.67
C PHE A 93 12.25 -0.55 8.14
N SER A 94 11.00 -0.92 8.44
CA SER A 94 10.56 -1.07 9.83
C SER A 94 11.26 -2.23 10.54
N LEU A 95 11.48 -3.36 9.86
CA LEU A 95 12.26 -4.47 10.42
C LEU A 95 13.72 -4.07 10.69
N TYR A 96 14.34 -3.33 9.76
CA TYR A 96 15.67 -2.80 9.94
C TYR A 96 15.75 -1.88 11.17
N PHE A 97 14.79 -0.96 11.33
CA PHE A 97 14.74 -0.06 12.50
C PHE A 97 14.46 -0.79 13.80
N ILE A 98 13.60 -1.81 13.81
CA ILE A 98 13.39 -2.65 15.00
C ILE A 98 14.70 -3.35 15.40
N TYR A 99 15.43 -3.90 14.44
CA TYR A 99 16.73 -4.53 14.69
C TYR A 99 17.77 -3.52 15.18
N PHE A 100 17.83 -2.33 14.58
CA PHE A 100 18.71 -1.26 15.00
C PHE A 100 18.42 -0.83 16.45
N ILE A 101 17.15 -0.58 16.78
CA ILE A 101 16.71 -0.25 18.15
C ILE A 101 17.12 -1.36 19.13
N TYR A 102 16.92 -2.63 18.75
CA TYR A 102 17.29 -3.78 19.60
C TYR A 102 18.78 -3.80 19.95
N ILE A 103 19.66 -3.59 18.96
CA ILE A 103 21.11 -3.56 19.21
C ILE A 103 21.51 -2.34 20.02
N SER A 104 20.97 -1.17 19.67
CA SER A 104 21.30 0.07 20.34
C SER A 104 20.70 0.18 21.75
N TYR A 105 19.69 -0.64 22.09
CA TYR A 105 19.00 -0.63 23.38
C TYR A 105 19.94 -0.73 24.57
N ALA A 106 21.00 -1.55 24.47
CA ALA A 106 21.98 -1.73 25.54
C ALA A 106 22.89 -0.50 25.77
N ASN A 107 22.97 0.42 24.81
CA ASN A 107 23.88 1.55 24.82
C ASN A 107 23.19 2.91 25.05
N PHE A 108 21.86 2.94 25.23
CA PHE A 108 21.16 4.19 25.46
C PHE A 108 21.30 4.65 26.91
N GLU A 109 21.58 5.95 27.08
CA GLU A 109 21.55 6.59 28.39
C GLU A 109 20.15 6.51 29.02
N ALA A 110 20.08 6.40 30.34
CA ALA A 110 18.82 6.24 31.07
C ALA A 110 17.79 7.36 30.80
N GLY A 111 18.24 8.55 30.38
CA GLY A 111 17.37 9.67 29.98
C GLY A 111 16.71 9.53 28.59
N MET A 112 17.17 8.59 27.75
CA MET A 112 16.67 8.42 26.38
C MET A 112 15.54 7.38 26.24
N GLN A 113 15.18 6.69 27.34
CA GLN A 113 14.19 5.61 27.32
C GLN A 113 12.86 6.00 26.66
N ASN A 114 12.31 7.18 27.00
CA ASN A 114 11.06 7.65 26.43
C ASN A 114 11.15 7.87 24.91
N SER A 115 12.26 8.45 24.45
CA SER A 115 12.49 8.71 23.02
C SER A 115 12.62 7.41 22.23
N VAL A 116 13.28 6.40 22.80
CA VAL A 116 13.40 5.06 22.21
C VAL A 116 12.05 4.37 22.12
N LEU A 117 11.22 4.43 23.18
CA LEU A 117 9.87 3.87 23.18
C LEU A 117 8.96 4.56 22.13
N ILE A 118 9.03 5.89 22.01
CA ILE A 118 8.28 6.63 20.97
C ILE A 118 8.73 6.20 19.58
N THR A 119 10.05 6.09 19.36
CA THR A 119 10.61 5.66 18.06
C THR A 119 10.17 4.24 17.72
N LEU A 120 10.17 3.33 18.70
CA LEU A 120 9.68 1.96 18.54
C LEU A 120 8.19 1.95 18.18
N ALA A 121 7.36 2.73 18.87
CA ALA A 121 5.93 2.83 18.60
C ALA A 121 5.64 3.34 17.18
N ILE A 122 6.37 4.37 16.73
CA ILE A 122 6.29 4.88 15.34
C ILE A 122 6.72 3.80 14.35
N THR A 123 7.81 3.09 14.64
CA THR A 123 8.33 2.02 13.77
C THR A 123 7.31 0.88 13.61
N ILE A 124 6.68 0.45 14.71
CA ILE A 124 5.62 -0.55 14.69
C ILE A 124 4.41 -0.04 13.89
N LEU A 125 4.03 1.23 14.03
CA LEU A 125 2.95 1.82 13.24
C LEU A 125 3.26 1.78 11.74
N ILE A 126 4.48 2.14 11.33
CA ILE A 126 4.92 2.08 9.93
C ILE A 126 4.89 0.63 9.40
N LEU A 127 5.35 -0.33 10.22
CA LEU A 127 5.28 -1.75 9.88
C LEU A 127 3.85 -2.19 9.61
N LEU A 128 2.92 -1.82 10.50
CA LEU A 128 1.50 -2.15 10.35
C LEU A 128 0.93 -1.51 9.07
N VAL A 129 1.24 -0.25 8.78
CA VAL A 129 0.83 0.40 7.52
C VAL A 129 1.33 -0.38 6.31
N GLY A 130 2.61 -0.78 6.31
CA GLY A 130 3.19 -1.65 5.27
C GLY A 130 2.38 -2.93 5.07
N VAL A 131 2.08 -3.67 6.14
CA VAL A 131 1.30 -4.91 6.10
C VAL A 131 -0.13 -4.67 5.59
N PHE A 132 -0.82 -3.65 6.09
CA PHE A 132 -2.19 -3.36 5.66
C PHE A 132 -2.28 -2.93 4.19
N LEU A 133 -1.27 -2.22 3.66
CA LEU A 133 -1.20 -1.89 2.23
C LEU A 133 -1.09 -3.15 1.36
N ALA A 134 -0.25 -4.12 1.75
CA ALA A 134 -0.12 -5.40 1.03
C ALA A 134 -1.40 -6.23 1.10
N LEU A 135 -2.02 -6.32 2.29
CA LEU A 135 -3.27 -7.06 2.49
C LEU A 135 -4.43 -6.45 1.69
N GLU A 136 -4.54 -5.13 1.67
CA GLU A 136 -5.57 -4.44 0.89
C GLU A 136 -5.40 -4.72 -0.61
N THR A 137 -4.18 -4.61 -1.12
CA THR A 137 -3.86 -4.89 -2.52
C THR A 137 -4.19 -6.33 -2.89
N SER A 138 -3.78 -7.28 -2.04
CA SER A 138 -4.03 -8.71 -2.26
C SER A 138 -5.52 -9.03 -2.23
N THR A 139 -6.27 -8.44 -1.30
CA THR A 139 -7.71 -8.60 -1.19
C THR A 139 -8.44 -8.05 -2.41
N LEU A 140 -8.04 -6.87 -2.89
CA LEU A 140 -8.62 -6.23 -4.06
C LEU A 140 -8.29 -7.01 -5.34
N TYR A 141 -7.06 -7.51 -5.46
CA TYR A 141 -6.64 -8.36 -6.58
C TYR A 141 -7.47 -9.65 -6.65
N LYS A 142 -7.61 -10.37 -5.53
CA LYS A 142 -8.48 -11.57 -5.45
C LYS A 142 -9.91 -11.25 -5.84
N ARG A 143 -10.44 -10.10 -5.40
CA ARG A 143 -11.82 -9.70 -5.74
C ARG A 143 -12.01 -9.47 -7.24
N ILE A 144 -11.02 -8.87 -7.91
CA ILE A 144 -11.04 -8.66 -9.37
C ILE A 144 -11.00 -10.02 -10.09
N LEU A 145 -10.14 -10.93 -9.65
CA LEU A 145 -10.01 -12.26 -10.25
C LEU A 145 -11.32 -13.05 -10.15
N ASN A 146 -11.91 -13.12 -8.96
CA ASN A 146 -13.18 -13.82 -8.73
C ASN A 146 -14.35 -13.16 -9.46
N GLN A 147 -14.28 -11.84 -9.74
CA GLN A 147 -15.30 -11.20 -10.56
C GLN A 147 -15.15 -11.63 -12.02
N LYS A 148 -13.94 -11.59 -12.58
CA LYS A 148 -13.70 -12.03 -13.96
C LYS A 148 -14.11 -13.48 -14.20
N GLU A 149 -13.88 -14.33 -13.21
CA GLU A 149 -14.30 -15.74 -13.26
C GLU A 149 -15.83 -15.88 -13.29
N ARG A 150 -16.56 -15.14 -12.45
CA ARG A 150 -18.03 -15.12 -12.49
C ARG A 150 -18.55 -14.55 -13.80
N ASP A 151 -18.03 -13.42 -14.24
CA ASP A 151 -18.44 -12.78 -15.49
C ASP A 151 -18.21 -13.73 -16.69
N TYR A 152 -17.17 -14.58 -16.65
CA TYR A 152 -16.91 -15.61 -17.65
C TYR A 152 -17.92 -16.77 -17.57
N ILE A 153 -18.22 -17.29 -16.38
CA ILE A 153 -19.21 -18.36 -16.19
C ILE A 153 -20.60 -17.89 -16.63
N ASP A 154 -21.02 -16.70 -16.19
CA ASP A 154 -22.31 -16.11 -16.57
C ASP A 154 -22.39 -15.95 -18.11
N SER A 155 -21.30 -15.55 -18.77
CA SER A 155 -21.28 -15.46 -20.24
C SER A 155 -21.41 -16.81 -20.95
N ILE A 156 -20.97 -17.92 -20.33
CA ILE A 156 -21.16 -19.27 -20.88
C ILE A 156 -22.61 -19.71 -20.71
N ASP A 157 -23.20 -19.45 -19.55
CA ASP A 157 -24.59 -19.83 -19.26
C ASP A 157 -25.58 -19.04 -20.13
N ASP A 158 -25.32 -17.74 -20.38
CA ASP A 158 -26.09 -16.94 -21.34
C ASP A 158 -26.03 -17.52 -22.77
N ILE A 159 -24.86 -18.00 -23.21
CA ILE A 159 -24.70 -18.64 -24.54
C ILE A 159 -25.47 -19.97 -24.61
N LYS A 160 -25.44 -20.78 -23.55
CA LYS A 160 -26.20 -22.04 -23.49
C LYS A 160 -27.70 -21.82 -23.48
N GLY A 161 -28.18 -20.81 -22.74
CA GLY A 161 -29.60 -20.45 -22.70
C GLY A 161 -30.14 -20.10 -24.09
N HIS A 162 -29.39 -19.34 -24.90
CA HIS A 162 -29.80 -19.04 -26.27
C HIS A 162 -29.75 -20.26 -27.21
N GLN A 163 -28.82 -21.20 -27.03
CA GLN A 163 -28.81 -22.44 -27.83
C GLN A 163 -30.02 -23.34 -27.55
N GLU A 164 -30.51 -23.40 -26.32
CA GLU A 164 -31.71 -24.19 -25.96
C GLU A 164 -33.01 -23.55 -26.46
N GLU A 165 -33.07 -22.21 -26.52
CA GLU A 165 -34.21 -21.48 -27.11
C GLU A 165 -34.29 -21.69 -28.62
N ASP A 166 -33.15 -21.67 -29.33
CA ASP A 166 -33.10 -21.93 -30.77
C ASP A 166 -33.40 -23.40 -31.13
N PHE A 167 -33.03 -24.36 -30.27
CA PHE A 167 -33.33 -25.79 -30.49
C PHE A 167 -34.80 -26.15 -30.30
N ASN A 168 -35.54 -25.41 -29.46
CA ASN A 168 -36.96 -25.65 -29.18
C ASN A 168 -37.92 -24.96 -30.18
N GLN A 169 -37.38 -24.26 -31.20
CA GLN A 169 -38.17 -23.65 -32.28
C GLN A 169 -38.23 -24.50 -33.56
N PHE A 170 -37.66 -25.71 -33.56
CA PHE A 170 -37.79 -26.73 -34.62
C PHE A 170 -38.62 -27.93 -34.14
#